data_AF-A0A968PW28-F1
#
_entry.id   AF-A0A968PW28-F1
#
_cell.length_a   1.000
_cell.length_b   1.000
_cell.length_c   1.000
_cell.angle_alpha   90.00
_cell.angle_beta   90.00
_cell.angle_gamma   90.00
#
_symmetry.space_group_name_H-M   'P 1'
#
loop_
_entity.id
_entity.type
_entity.pdbx_description
1 polymer ?
#
loop_
_entity_poly.entity_id
_entity_poly.type
_entity_poly.pdbx_seq_one_letter_code
_entity_poly.pdbx_strand_id
1 'polypeptide(L)'
;MMDDEILEALVDAKVESKLRELLAPFVALLAGDNSASDWVNADEACKRLGYPSTKVLYENISSGLLRLGKEVRDRRSPGRKKPRYQFHVPSCEKRLNTDPSKRRGV
;
A
#
# COMPACT_ATOMS: atom_id res chain seq x y z
N MET A 1 8.41 32.74 -40.54
CA MET A 1 7.60 32.78 -39.31
C MET A 1 7.06 31.40 -38.91
N MET A 2 7.02 30.40 -39.80
CA MET A 2 6.62 29.02 -39.42
C MET A 2 7.76 28.20 -38.80
N ASP A 3 9.02 28.61 -38.98
CA ASP A 3 10.18 27.85 -38.50
C ASP A 3 10.38 27.91 -36.98
N ASP A 4 10.00 29.02 -36.34
CA ASP A 4 10.10 29.19 -34.88
C ASP A 4 9.07 28.33 -34.13
N GLU A 5 7.82 28.25 -34.61
CA GLU A 5 6.78 27.39 -34.02
C GLU A 5 7.15 25.90 -34.12
N ILE A 6 7.77 25.50 -35.24
CA ILE A 6 8.22 24.11 -35.43
C ILE A 6 9.38 23.81 -34.46
N LEU A 7 10.30 24.75 -34.28
CA LEU A 7 11.43 24.59 -33.38
C LEU A 7 10.98 24.50 -31.92
N GLU A 8 10.01 25.33 -31.52
CA GLU A 8 9.42 25.34 -30.18
C GLU A 8 8.69 24.02 -29.89
N ALA A 9 7.86 23.53 -30.82
CA ALA A 9 7.19 22.24 -30.70
C ALA A 9 8.18 21.06 -30.60
N LEU A 10 9.32 21.14 -31.31
CA LEU A 10 10.36 20.11 -31.25
C LEU A 10 11.06 20.08 -29.89
N VAL A 11 11.29 21.25 -29.30
CA VAL A 11 11.88 21.39 -27.97
C VAL A 11 10.92 20.84 -26.91
N ASP A 12 9.65 21.20 -26.97
CA ASP A 12 8.63 20.71 -26.03
C ASP A 12 8.49 19.18 -26.06
N ALA A 13 8.43 18.59 -27.26
CA ALA A 13 8.36 17.14 -27.41
C ALA A 13 9.62 16.44 -26.83
N LYS A 14 10.79 17.05 -26.99
CA LYS A 14 12.06 16.52 -26.45
C LYS A 14 12.10 16.62 -24.92
N VAL A 15 11.62 17.73 -24.38
CA VAL A 15 11.55 17.96 -22.93
C VAL A 15 10.57 16.98 -22.30
N GLU A 16 9.37 16.82 -22.87
CA GLU A 16 8.37 15.89 -22.36
C GLU A 16 8.88 14.44 -22.37
N SER A 17 9.52 14.02 -23.47
CA SER A 17 10.12 12.69 -23.57
C SER A 17 11.16 12.45 -22.48
N LYS A 18 12.07 13.40 -22.24
CA LYS A 18 13.08 13.29 -21.19
C LYS A 18 12.47 13.30 -19.79
N LEU A 19 11.44 14.12 -19.57
CA LEU A 19 10.74 14.19 -18.30
C LEU A 19 10.08 12.84 -17.99
N ARG A 20 9.44 12.22 -18.98
CA ARG A 20 8.82 10.90 -18.84
C ARG A 20 9.85 9.81 -18.54
N GLU A 21 11.00 9.79 -19.21
CA GLU A 21 12.07 8.81 -18.94
C GLU A 21 12.65 8.96 -17.53
N LEU A 22 12.87 10.20 -17.08
CA LEU A 22 13.40 10.49 -15.75
C LEU A 22 12.38 10.19 -14.64
N LEU A 23 11.10 10.45 -14.88
CA LEU A 23 10.04 10.25 -13.90
C LEU A 23 9.50 8.81 -13.90
N ALA A 24 9.61 8.03 -14.99
CA ALA A 24 9.16 6.64 -15.06
C ALA A 24 9.63 5.75 -13.88
N PRO A 25 10.91 5.75 -13.47
CA PRO A 25 11.34 4.94 -12.32
C PRO A 25 10.78 5.44 -10.99
N PHE A 26 10.56 6.76 -10.84
CA PHE A 26 9.94 7.32 -9.65
C PHE A 26 8.43 7.05 -9.61
N VAL A 27 7.75 7.08 -10.76
CA VAL A 27 6.35 6.68 -10.88
C VAL A 27 6.19 5.20 -10.56
N ALA A 28 7.11 4.33 -10.99
CA ALA A 28 7.10 2.92 -10.60
C ALA A 28 7.32 2.72 -9.10
N LEU A 29 8.22 3.50 -8.50
CA LEU A 29 8.47 3.49 -7.05
C LEU A 29 7.26 3.99 -6.24
N LEU A 30 6.57 5.02 -6.73
CA LEU A 30 5.35 5.58 -6.12
C LEU A 30 4.10 4.72 -6.40
N ALA A 31 4.07 4.03 -7.54
CA ALA A 31 2.97 3.13 -7.91
C ALA A 31 2.97 1.85 -7.09
N GLY A 32 4.06 1.56 -6.36
CA GLY A 32 4.17 0.41 -5.48
C GLY A 32 4.14 -0.88 -6.29
N ASP A 33 5.31 -1.47 -6.48
CA ASP A 33 5.47 -2.83 -6.99
C ASP A 33 4.48 -3.78 -6.29
N ASN A 34 3.38 -4.10 -6.98
CA ASN A 34 2.19 -4.78 -6.43
C ASN A 34 2.29 -6.30 -6.64
N SER A 35 3.50 -6.84 -6.74
CA SER A 35 3.69 -8.14 -7.40
C SER A 35 4.64 -9.09 -6.68
N ALA A 36 4.65 -9.14 -5.34
CA ALA A 36 5.00 -10.37 -4.60
C ALA A 36 4.70 -10.28 -3.09
N SER A 37 3.55 -10.80 -2.68
CA SER A 37 3.27 -11.29 -1.31
C SER A 37 3.48 -10.32 -0.13
N ASP A 38 2.74 -9.21 -0.09
CA ASP A 38 2.69 -8.28 1.06
C ASP A 38 1.97 -8.82 2.31
N TRP A 39 1.71 -10.11 2.35
CA TRP A 39 1.10 -10.78 3.50
C TRP A 39 2.16 -11.26 4.46
N VAL A 40 2.41 -10.46 5.50
CA VAL A 40 3.46 -10.71 6.50
C VAL A 40 2.85 -11.15 7.83
N ASN A 41 3.65 -11.79 8.68
CA ASN A 41 3.19 -12.21 10.02
C ASN A 41 3.07 -11.00 10.97
N ALA A 42 2.43 -11.18 12.12
CA ALA A 42 2.20 -10.12 13.10
C ALA A 42 3.47 -9.36 13.50
N ASP A 43 4.58 -10.06 13.75
CA ASP A 43 5.84 -9.42 14.18
C ASP A 43 6.41 -8.50 13.11
N GLU A 44 6.35 -8.91 11.85
CA GLU A 44 6.83 -8.12 10.72
C GLU A 44 5.88 -6.97 10.39
N ALA A 45 4.56 -7.22 10.43
CA ALA A 45 3.54 -6.19 10.30
C ALA A 45 3.71 -5.11 11.37
N CYS A 46 3.99 -5.51 12.61
CA CYS A 46 4.19 -4.60 13.74
C CYS A 46 5.36 -3.64 13.49
N LYS A 47 6.48 -4.17 12.99
CA LYS A 47 7.65 -3.36 12.63
C LYS A 47 7.36 -2.40 11.48
N ARG A 48 6.69 -2.88 10.43
CA ARG A 48 6.38 -2.08 9.23
C ARG A 48 5.35 -0.99 9.52
N LEU A 49 4.34 -1.27 10.35
CA LEU A 49 3.29 -0.32 10.73
C LEU A 49 3.68 0.59 11.91
N GLY A 50 4.89 0.45 12.47
CA GLY A 50 5.38 1.28 13.57
C GLY A 50 4.67 1.05 14.92
N TYR A 51 4.06 -0.12 15.13
CA TYR A 51 3.43 -0.43 16.41
C TYR A 51 4.45 -0.90 17.45
N PRO A 52 4.23 -0.61 18.74
CA PRO A 52 5.13 -1.02 19.82
C PRO A 52 5.03 -2.51 20.17
N SER A 53 3.92 -3.17 19.80
CA SER A 53 3.69 -4.58 20.09
C SER A 53 2.67 -5.21 19.16
N THR A 54 2.84 -6.50 18.86
CA THR A 54 1.86 -7.32 18.11
C THR A 54 0.52 -7.41 18.82
N LYS A 55 0.47 -7.16 20.14
CA LYS A 55 -0.78 -7.09 20.90
C LYS A 55 -1.72 -6.01 20.35
N VAL A 56 -1.19 -4.85 19.97
CA VAL A 56 -1.97 -3.74 19.40
C VAL A 56 -2.62 -4.15 18.09
N LEU A 57 -1.93 -4.96 17.26
CA LEU A 57 -2.51 -5.50 16.04
C LEU A 57 -3.68 -6.45 16.32
N TYR A 58 -3.58 -7.28 17.35
CA TYR A 58 -4.68 -8.16 17.75
C TYR A 58 -5.86 -7.39 18.34
N GLU A 59 -5.61 -6.31 19.08
CA GLU A 59 -6.64 -5.38 19.57
C GLU A 59 -7.33 -4.65 18.41
N ASN A 60 -6.59 -4.27 17.38
CA ASN A 60 -7.16 -3.70 16.16
C ASN A 60 -8.05 -4.69 15.39
N ILE A 61 -7.74 -5.99 15.47
CA ILE A 61 -8.62 -7.03 14.91
C ILE A 61 -9.87 -7.21 15.78
N SER A 62 -9.72 -7.32 17.10
CA SER A 62 -10.86 -7.55 18.00
C SER A 62 -11.84 -6.37 18.05
N SER A 63 -11.33 -5.14 17.91
CA SER A 63 -12.15 -3.92 17.79
C SER A 63 -12.83 -3.77 16.42
N GLY A 64 -12.48 -4.61 15.43
CA GLY A 64 -13.00 -4.52 14.06
C GLY A 64 -12.38 -3.41 13.21
N LEU A 65 -11.32 -2.74 13.69
CA LEU A 65 -10.58 -1.75 12.93
C LEU A 65 -9.91 -2.39 11.70
N LEU A 66 -9.24 -3.53 11.91
CA LEU A 66 -8.68 -4.40 10.88
C LEU A 66 -9.55 -5.65 10.74
N ARG A 67 -9.90 -6.04 9.49
CA ARG A 67 -10.91 -7.07 9.26
C ARG A 67 -10.32 -8.34 8.68
N LEU A 68 -10.83 -9.46 9.19
CA LEU A 68 -10.55 -10.78 8.63
C LEU A 68 -11.14 -10.88 7.22
N GLY A 69 -10.35 -11.42 6.29
CA GLY A 69 -10.68 -11.56 4.87
C GLY A 69 -10.39 -10.33 4.01
N LYS A 70 -10.04 -9.17 4.61
CA LYS A 70 -9.67 -7.94 3.89
C LYS A 70 -8.24 -7.53 4.21
N GLU A 71 -8.02 -6.85 5.32
CA GLU A 71 -6.69 -6.39 5.74
C GLU A 71 -5.90 -7.50 6.44
N VAL A 72 -6.61 -8.47 7.02
CA VAL A 72 -6.03 -9.59 7.79
C VAL A 72 -6.55 -10.90 7.26
N ARG A 73 -5.70 -11.94 7.23
CA ARG A 73 -6.12 -13.31 6.94
C ARG A 73 -5.72 -14.24 8.06
N ASP A 74 -6.61 -15.17 8.39
CA ASP A 74 -6.33 -16.23 9.35
C ASP A 74 -5.74 -17.44 8.62
N ARG A 75 -4.52 -17.83 9.02
CA ARG A 75 -3.79 -19.00 8.49
C ARG A 75 -3.71 -20.12 9.53
N ARG A 76 -4.53 -20.08 10.59
CA ARG A 76 -4.64 -21.19 11.53
C ARG A 76 -5.11 -22.45 10.81
N SER A 77 -4.53 -23.59 11.16
CA SER A 77 -5.12 -24.88 10.77
C SER A 77 -6.49 -25.03 11.44
N PRO A 78 -7.47 -25.66 10.76
CA PRO A 78 -8.78 -25.93 11.36
C PRO A 78 -8.64 -26.60 12.74
N GLY A 79 -9.37 -26.11 13.74
CA GLY A 79 -9.37 -26.65 15.11
C GLY A 79 -8.22 -26.20 16.02
N ARG A 80 -7.24 -25.41 15.53
CA ARG A 80 -6.19 -24.84 16.40
C ARG A 80 -6.71 -23.61 17.16
N LYS A 81 -6.52 -23.60 18.48
CA LYS A 81 -6.87 -22.48 19.36
C LYS A 81 -5.95 -21.26 19.21
N LYS A 82 -4.68 -21.46 18.81
CA LYS A 82 -3.72 -20.37 18.66
C LYS A 82 -3.93 -19.66 17.30
N PRO A 83 -4.17 -18.33 17.29
CA PRO A 83 -4.32 -17.59 16.05
C PRO A 83 -3.00 -17.50 15.29
N ARG A 84 -3.06 -17.53 13.96
CA ARG A 84 -1.90 -17.32 13.09
C ARG A 84 -2.28 -16.36 11.98
N TYR A 85 -2.34 -15.08 12.33
CA TYR A 85 -2.75 -14.03 11.42
C TYR A 85 -1.60 -13.56 10.53
N GLN A 86 -1.96 -13.24 9.29
CA GLN A 86 -1.11 -12.49 8.37
C GLN A 86 -1.81 -11.20 7.98
N PHE A 87 -1.02 -10.16 7.77
CA PHE A 87 -1.48 -8.80 7.56
C PHE A 87 -1.02 -8.34 6.19
N HIS A 88 -1.94 -7.74 5.44
CA HIS A 88 -1.61 -7.04 4.21
C HIS A 88 -1.26 -5.60 4.57
N VAL A 89 0.03 -5.31 4.70
CA VAL A 89 0.51 -4.02 5.21
C VAL A 89 -0.06 -2.82 4.44
N PRO A 90 -0.07 -2.82 3.09
CA PRO A 90 -0.64 -1.68 2.34
C PRO A 90 -2.13 -1.45 2.63
N SER A 91 -2.91 -2.53 2.84
CA SER A 91 -4.33 -2.40 3.17
C SER A 91 -4.55 -1.94 4.61
N CYS A 92 -3.69 -2.39 5.53
CA CYS A 92 -3.70 -1.93 6.91
C CYS A 92 -3.44 -0.41 6.97
N GLU A 93 -2.39 0.07 6.29
CA GLU A 93 -2.06 1.50 6.23
C GLU A 93 -3.20 2.33 5.65
N LYS A 94 -3.75 1.92 4.50
CA LYS A 94 -4.91 2.57 3.88
C LYS A 94 -6.08 2.67 4.86
N ARG A 95 -6.38 1.59 5.58
CA ARG A 95 -7.48 1.53 6.54
C ARG A 95 -7.25 2.43 7.75
N LEU A 96 -6.04 2.43 8.29
CA LEU A 96 -5.64 3.23 9.45
C LEU A 96 -5.66 4.73 9.12
N ASN A 97 -5.22 5.10 7.92
CA ASN A 97 -5.20 6.49 7.43
C ASN A 97 -6.56 7.00 6.94
N THR A 98 -7.54 6.12 6.72
CA THR A 98 -8.91 6.52 6.34
C THR A 98 -9.64 7.07 7.57
N ASP A 99 -10.33 8.20 7.44
CA ASP A 99 -11.14 8.80 8.51
C ASP A 99 -12.19 7.82 9.08
N PRO A 100 -12.38 7.71 10.41
CA PRO A 100 -13.36 6.83 11.03
C PRO A 100 -14.77 6.90 10.40
N SER A 101 -15.20 8.09 10.00
CA SER A 101 -16.53 8.34 9.43
C SER A 101 -16.69 7.71 8.03
N LYS A 102 -15.59 7.63 7.27
CA LYS A 102 -15.53 7.06 5.92
C LYS A 102 -15.24 5.55 5.90
N ARG A 103 -14.93 4.97 7.08
CA ARG A 103 -14.62 3.54 7.21
C ARG A 103 -15.82 2.60 7.01
N ARG A 104 -17.06 3.09 6.96
CA ARG A 104 -18.29 2.28 6.89
C ARG A 104 -18.58 1.62 5.53
N GLY A 105 -17.86 1.95 4.45
CA GLY A 105 -18.26 1.55 3.08
C GLY A 105 -17.25 0.74 2.24
N VAL A 106 -16.05 0.42 2.75
CA VAL A 106 -15.01 -0.29 1.98
C VAL A 106 -14.96 -1.76 2.33
#